data_AF-A0A7X3UIQ4-F1
#
_entry.id   AF-A0A7X3UIQ4-F1
#
_cell.length_a   1.000
_cell.length_b   1.000
_cell.length_c   1.000
_cell.angle_alpha   90.00
_cell.angle_beta   90.00
_cell.angle_gamma   90.00
#
_symmetry.space_group_name_H-M   'P 1'
#
loop_
_entity.id
_entity.type
_entity.pdbx_description
1 polymer ?
#
loop_
_entity_poly.entity_id
_entity_poly.type
_entity_poly.pdbx_seq_one_letter_code
_entity_poly.pdbx_strand_id
1 'polypeptide(L)'
;MNDGFDENQGLSRIPSDVPSRSPNLSPQQHEILRNLKAIGPEIAAYYLDGIKILHSTDLETAASLLAHIAREIDGGLRNILSVQKKEELEFVIRMPNGETLTKEKRKAGTLKFVIDRPGNVKVRYSQIGKHKPSILQSLGVDEPSPLADRWIEVTGKFYEFVHRHGAWKPPHSIENFEPIWREFEDVLASLVGSYLNLLSKVVDRILEYEEPTEEIRGILPNLLESEARRKYFFSKLKFAEWLTPLKEDGWFNPENNPTRRENTDQPGYFYFPRWYALG
;
A
#
# COMPACT_ATOMS: atom_id res chain seq x y z
N MET A 1 -34.11 64.59 -6.43
CA MET A 1 -35.04 63.65 -7.09
C MET A 1 -34.25 62.38 -7.34
N ASN A 2 -34.81 61.24 -6.95
CA ASN A 2 -34.17 59.92 -6.86
C ASN A 2 -33.63 59.44 -8.22
N ASP A 3 -32.33 59.12 -8.27
CA ASP A 3 -31.79 58.14 -9.20
C ASP A 3 -31.52 56.86 -8.41
N GLY A 4 -32.39 55.86 -8.62
CA GLY A 4 -32.32 54.56 -7.97
C GLY A 4 -31.16 53.74 -8.50
N PHE A 5 -30.26 53.36 -7.59
CA PHE A 5 -29.30 52.29 -7.81
C PHE A 5 -30.03 50.94 -7.73
N ASP A 6 -30.15 50.25 -8.87
CA ASP A 6 -30.58 48.86 -8.95
C ASP A 6 -29.35 48.00 -9.27
N GLU A 7 -28.54 47.71 -8.24
CA GLU A 7 -27.43 46.75 -8.32
C GLU A 7 -27.97 45.33 -8.09
N ASN A 8 -28.58 44.73 -9.11
CA ASN A 8 -28.75 43.28 -9.13
C ASN A 8 -29.03 42.75 -10.54
N GLN A 9 -27.98 42.60 -11.35
CA GLN A 9 -28.01 41.70 -12.51
C GLN A 9 -26.58 41.46 -13.04
N GLY A 10 -25.95 40.41 -12.52
CA GLY A 10 -24.61 40.01 -12.95
C GLY A 10 -24.10 38.70 -12.37
N LEU A 11 -24.98 37.83 -11.84
CA LEU A 11 -24.60 36.45 -11.53
C LEU A 11 -24.58 35.65 -12.82
N SER A 12 -23.45 35.75 -13.52
CA SER A 12 -23.09 34.87 -14.63
C SER A 12 -23.10 33.44 -14.11
N ARG A 13 -24.19 32.72 -14.40
CA ARG A 13 -24.32 31.28 -14.12
C ARG A 13 -23.20 30.58 -14.88
N ILE A 14 -22.19 30.11 -14.16
CA ILE A 14 -21.21 29.17 -14.69
C ILE A 14 -22.01 27.93 -15.11
N PRO A 15 -21.97 27.51 -16.39
CA PRO A 15 -22.67 26.30 -16.82
C PRO A 15 -22.08 25.10 -16.07
N SER A 16 -22.91 24.45 -15.26
CA SER A 16 -22.57 23.30 -14.42
C SER A 16 -22.53 21.96 -15.19
N ASP A 17 -22.18 22.00 -16.47
CA ASP A 17 -22.18 20.83 -17.37
C ASP A 17 -20.76 20.43 -17.76
N VAL A 18 -19.87 20.30 -16.78
CA VAL A 18 -18.73 19.38 -16.94
C VAL A 18 -19.28 18.01 -16.55
N PRO A 19 -19.56 17.10 -17.50
CA PRO A 19 -19.96 15.75 -17.14
C PRO A 19 -18.85 15.17 -16.26
N SER A 20 -19.23 14.75 -15.05
CA SER A 20 -18.38 13.93 -14.19
C SER A 20 -17.97 12.69 -14.99
N ARG A 21 -16.82 12.76 -15.65
CA ARG A 21 -16.17 11.64 -16.34
C ARG A 21 -15.57 10.71 -15.28
N SER A 22 -16.40 10.19 -14.40
CA SER A 22 -16.03 9.01 -13.64
C SER A 22 -15.93 7.87 -14.65
N PRO A 23 -14.76 7.21 -14.78
CA PRO A 23 -14.62 6.10 -15.73
C PRO A 23 -15.63 5.01 -15.39
N ASN A 24 -16.19 4.35 -16.40
CA ASN A 24 -17.09 3.22 -16.18
C ASN A 24 -16.28 2.01 -15.72
N LEU A 25 -16.18 1.82 -14.41
CA LEU A 25 -15.38 0.75 -13.82
C LEU A 25 -16.09 -0.61 -13.95
N SER A 26 -15.34 -1.68 -14.19
CA SER A 26 -15.87 -3.04 -14.10
C SER A 26 -16.24 -3.40 -12.64
N PRO A 27 -17.07 -4.42 -12.38
CA PRO A 27 -17.37 -4.86 -11.02
C PRO A 27 -16.11 -5.21 -10.20
N GLN A 28 -15.10 -5.83 -10.84
CA GLN A 28 -13.82 -6.15 -10.19
C GLN A 28 -13.05 -4.88 -9.83
N GLN A 29 -13.02 -3.89 -10.73
CA GLN A 29 -12.34 -2.60 -10.49
C GLN A 29 -13.01 -1.80 -9.37
N HIS A 30 -14.34 -1.86 -9.25
CA HIS A 30 -15.05 -1.28 -8.12
C HIS A 30 -14.64 -1.92 -6.79
N GLU A 31 -14.50 -3.25 -6.75
CA GLU A 31 -14.08 -3.96 -5.53
C GLU A 31 -12.62 -3.67 -5.19
N ILE A 32 -11.71 -3.69 -6.17
CA ILE A 32 -10.32 -3.28 -5.97
C ILE A 32 -10.26 -1.85 -5.42
N LEU A 33 -10.94 -0.90 -6.05
CA LEU A 33 -10.94 0.50 -5.62
C LEU A 33 -11.48 0.66 -4.19
N ARG A 34 -12.60 0.00 -3.87
CA ARG A 34 -13.22 0.02 -2.54
C ARG A 34 -12.25 -0.50 -1.48
N ASN A 35 -11.60 -1.63 -1.75
CA ASN A 35 -10.72 -2.28 -0.79
C ASN A 35 -9.34 -1.62 -0.70
N LEU A 36 -8.83 -1.02 -1.78
CA LEU A 36 -7.67 -0.12 -1.72
C LEU A 36 -7.98 1.12 -0.88
N LYS A 37 -9.19 1.69 -1.00
CA LYS A 37 -9.61 2.85 -0.18
C LYS A 37 -9.69 2.50 1.30
N ALA A 38 -10.09 1.27 1.61
CA ALA A 38 -10.05 0.72 2.96
C ALA A 38 -8.62 0.58 3.51
N ILE A 39 -7.60 0.46 2.65
CA ILE A 39 -6.20 0.49 3.07
C ILE A 39 -5.74 1.95 3.20
N GLY A 40 -5.82 2.72 2.11
CA GLY A 40 -5.41 4.12 2.10
C GLY A 40 -6.06 4.89 0.94
N PRO A 41 -6.58 6.10 1.19
CA PRO A 41 -7.25 6.89 0.16
C PRO A 41 -6.30 7.29 -0.99
N GLU A 42 -5.01 7.46 -0.72
CA GLU A 42 -4.01 7.81 -1.73
C GLU A 42 -3.77 6.67 -2.74
N ILE A 43 -3.58 5.43 -2.27
CA ILE A 43 -3.40 4.26 -3.15
C ILE A 43 -4.65 4.03 -4.02
N ALA A 44 -5.83 4.26 -3.44
CA ALA A 44 -7.09 4.21 -4.19
C ALA A 44 -7.18 5.31 -5.26
N ALA A 45 -6.70 6.52 -4.96
CA ALA A 45 -6.64 7.62 -5.91
C ALA A 45 -5.69 7.30 -7.07
N TYR A 46 -4.49 6.78 -6.79
CA TYR A 46 -3.56 6.30 -7.80
C TYR A 46 -4.22 5.27 -8.73
N TYR A 47 -4.91 4.28 -8.16
CA TYR A 47 -5.59 3.27 -8.96
C TYR A 47 -6.67 3.88 -9.87
N LEU A 48 -7.53 4.74 -9.32
CA LEU A 48 -8.58 5.41 -10.09
C LEU A 48 -8.01 6.28 -11.23
N ASP A 49 -6.94 7.02 -10.96
CA ASP A 49 -6.26 7.83 -11.98
C ASP A 49 -5.58 6.95 -13.04
N GLY A 50 -5.05 5.80 -12.64
CA GLY A 50 -4.59 4.77 -13.56
C GLY A 50 -5.70 4.32 -14.52
N ILE A 51 -6.89 4.01 -14.03
CA ILE A 51 -8.02 3.64 -14.90
C ILE A 51 -8.42 4.79 -15.83
N LYS A 52 -8.43 6.04 -15.36
CA LYS A 52 -8.71 7.20 -16.23
C LYS A 52 -7.68 7.34 -17.35
N ILE A 53 -6.39 7.18 -17.04
CA ILE A 53 -5.31 7.27 -18.03
C ILE A 53 -5.40 6.11 -19.03
N LEU A 54 -5.71 4.90 -18.56
CA LEU A 54 -5.90 3.72 -19.41
C LEU A 54 -6.97 3.93 -20.49
N HIS A 55 -8.02 4.68 -20.17
CA HIS A 55 -9.09 5.02 -21.11
C HIS A 55 -8.91 6.37 -21.83
N SER A 56 -7.80 7.06 -21.61
CA SER A 56 -7.52 8.34 -22.24
C SER A 56 -6.84 8.15 -23.60
N THR A 57 -7.32 8.86 -24.61
CA THR A 57 -6.68 8.93 -25.94
C THR A 57 -5.71 10.10 -26.08
N ASP A 58 -5.65 10.98 -25.08
CA ASP A 58 -5.09 12.32 -25.24
C ASP A 58 -3.67 12.46 -24.64
N LEU A 59 -3.10 11.36 -24.13
CA LEU A 59 -1.83 11.35 -23.41
C LEU A 59 -0.78 10.51 -24.15
N GLU A 60 0.15 11.17 -24.81
CA GLU A 60 1.27 10.50 -25.49
C GLU A 60 2.18 9.71 -24.50
N THR A 61 2.24 10.13 -23.24
CA THR A 61 3.06 9.50 -22.19
C THR A 61 2.28 8.55 -21.30
N ALA A 62 1.06 8.15 -21.68
CA ALA A 62 0.16 7.34 -20.87
C ALA A 62 0.83 6.09 -20.29
N ALA A 63 1.56 5.32 -21.12
CA ALA A 63 2.27 4.11 -20.68
C ALA A 63 3.25 4.39 -19.53
N SER A 64 3.98 5.50 -19.59
CA SER A 64 4.96 5.88 -18.56
C SER A 64 4.26 6.32 -17.27
N LEU A 65 3.19 7.12 -17.38
CA LEU A 65 2.38 7.54 -16.24
C LEU A 65 1.73 6.34 -15.52
N LEU A 66 1.14 5.40 -16.29
CA LEU A 66 0.58 4.17 -15.74
C LEU A 66 1.62 3.33 -15.02
N ALA A 67 2.83 3.23 -15.57
CA ALA A 67 3.91 2.48 -14.94
C ALA A 67 4.38 3.13 -13.63
N HIS A 68 4.40 4.47 -13.54
CA HIS A 68 4.65 5.17 -12.28
C HIS A 68 3.53 4.91 -11.27
N ILE A 69 2.27 5.05 -11.67
CA ILE A 69 1.11 4.76 -10.82
C ILE A 69 1.17 3.33 -10.28
N ALA A 70 1.44 2.35 -11.13
CA ALA A 70 1.55 0.95 -10.73
C ALA A 70 2.65 0.73 -9.69
N ARG A 71 3.78 1.45 -9.81
CA ARG A 71 4.87 1.42 -8.81
C ARG A 71 4.49 2.06 -7.49
N GLU A 72 3.74 3.15 -7.49
CA GLU A 72 3.28 3.78 -6.24
C GLU A 72 2.30 2.87 -5.49
N ILE A 73 1.40 2.19 -6.22
CA ILE A 73 0.49 1.19 -5.64
C ILE A 73 1.28 0.00 -5.09
N ASP A 74 2.20 -0.58 -5.88
CA ASP A 74 3.06 -1.69 -5.46
C ASP A 74 3.89 -1.33 -4.23
N GLY A 75 4.58 -0.19 -4.26
CA GLY A 75 5.41 0.29 -3.16
C GLY A 75 4.60 0.54 -1.90
N GLY A 76 3.43 1.20 -2.02
CA GLY A 76 2.52 1.47 -0.91
C GLY A 76 2.04 0.19 -0.24
N LEU A 77 1.59 -0.80 -1.02
CA LEU A 77 1.16 -2.10 -0.49
C LEU A 77 2.32 -2.85 0.19
N ARG A 78 3.51 -2.86 -0.42
CA ARG A 78 4.67 -3.54 0.17
C ARG A 78 5.16 -2.88 1.45
N ASN A 79 5.10 -1.56 1.56
CA ASN A 79 5.49 -0.84 2.78
C ASN A 79 4.60 -1.21 3.97
N ILE A 80 3.32 -1.50 3.74
CA ILE A 80 2.38 -1.95 4.75
C ILE A 80 2.59 -3.44 5.07
N LEU A 81 2.68 -4.27 4.03
CA LEU A 81 2.61 -5.72 4.17
C LEU A 81 3.95 -6.37 4.47
N SER A 82 5.08 -5.69 4.22
CA SER A 82 6.43 -6.18 4.49
C SER A 82 7.11 -5.34 5.57
N VAL A 83 7.40 -5.94 6.73
CA VAL A 83 8.29 -5.33 7.70
C VAL A 83 9.70 -5.38 7.16
N GLN A 84 10.23 -4.22 6.77
CA GLN A 84 11.67 -4.11 6.59
C GLN A 84 12.34 -4.35 7.94
N LYS A 85 12.63 -5.62 8.26
CA LYS A 85 13.52 -5.95 9.36
C LYS A 85 14.83 -5.25 9.01
N LYS A 86 15.14 -4.20 9.77
CA LYS A 86 16.46 -3.58 9.78
C LYS A 86 17.38 -4.58 10.47
N GLU A 87 17.64 -5.71 9.84
CA GLU A 87 18.74 -6.57 10.25
C GLU A 87 20.01 -5.76 10.00
N GLU A 88 20.55 -5.18 11.06
CA GLU A 88 21.90 -4.61 11.02
C GLU A 88 22.87 -5.75 11.19
N LEU A 89 23.57 -6.09 10.11
CA LEU A 89 24.67 -7.02 10.15
C LEU A 89 25.90 -6.29 10.68
N GLU A 90 26.49 -6.84 11.74
CA GLU A 90 27.79 -6.43 12.25
C GLU A 90 28.87 -7.28 11.59
N PHE A 91 29.83 -6.64 10.94
CA PHE A 91 30.99 -7.28 10.36
C PHE A 91 32.23 -6.92 11.17
N VAL A 92 33.01 -7.94 11.53
CA VAL A 92 34.28 -7.78 12.23
C VAL A 92 35.35 -8.53 11.44
N ILE A 93 36.34 -7.81 10.91
CA ILE A 93 37.52 -8.44 10.29
C ILE A 93 38.60 -8.51 11.35
N ARG A 94 39.13 -9.73 11.58
CA ARG A 94 40.21 -9.98 12.54
C ARG A 94 41.45 -10.49 11.82
N MET A 95 42.60 -10.07 12.31
CA MET A 95 43.90 -10.63 11.99
C MET A 95 44.05 -12.04 12.62
N PRO A 96 44.95 -12.90 12.11
CA PRO A 96 45.23 -14.21 12.72
C PRO A 96 45.70 -14.13 14.19
N ASN A 97 46.30 -13.00 14.59
CA ASN A 97 46.73 -12.73 15.96
C ASN A 97 45.56 -12.27 16.89
N GLY A 98 44.33 -12.16 16.36
CA GLY A 98 43.14 -11.75 17.10
C GLY A 98 42.83 -10.25 17.08
N GLU A 99 43.70 -9.40 16.55
CA GLU A 99 43.46 -7.96 16.46
C GLU A 99 42.34 -7.63 15.46
N THR A 100 41.48 -6.67 15.80
CA THR A 100 40.39 -6.23 14.91
C THR A 100 40.90 -5.17 13.94
N LEU A 101 40.80 -5.45 12.63
CA LEU A 101 41.15 -4.52 11.56
C LEU A 101 40.04 -3.51 11.28
N THR A 102 38.79 -3.98 11.26
CA THR A 102 37.62 -3.11 11.06
C THR A 102 36.38 -3.73 11.68
N LYS A 103 35.49 -2.86 12.16
CA LYS A 103 34.17 -3.18 12.69
C LYS A 103 33.15 -2.23 12.06
N GLU A 104 32.17 -2.76 11.35
CA GLU A 104 31.11 -1.97 10.73
C GLU A 104 29.73 -2.59 10.99
N LYS A 105 28.74 -1.74 11.29
CA LYS A 105 27.33 -2.11 11.33
C LYS A 105 26.62 -1.55 10.10
N ARG A 106 25.93 -2.39 9.32
CA ARG A 106 25.21 -1.99 8.10
C ARG A 106 23.93 -2.79 7.95
N LYS A 107 22.91 -2.20 7.30
CA LYS A 107 21.67 -2.89 6.95
C LYS A 107 21.95 -4.13 6.07
N ALA A 108 21.17 -5.19 6.28
CA ALA A 108 21.30 -6.45 5.58
C ALA A 108 21.27 -6.29 4.06
N GLY A 109 22.17 -6.97 3.38
CA GLY A 109 22.38 -6.95 1.94
C GLY A 109 23.30 -8.09 1.51
N THR A 110 23.64 -8.16 0.22
CA THR A 110 24.60 -9.16 -0.27
C THR A 110 26.01 -8.63 -0.10
N LEU A 111 26.84 -9.40 0.59
CA LEU A 111 28.27 -9.15 0.71
C LEU A 111 29.00 -9.82 -0.44
N LYS A 112 29.84 -9.08 -1.15
CA LYS A 112 30.80 -9.62 -2.11
C LYS A 112 32.21 -9.26 -1.66
N PHE A 113 33.02 -10.27 -1.36
CA PHE A 113 34.44 -10.07 -1.10
C PHE A 113 35.17 -9.97 -2.44
N VAL A 114 35.86 -8.85 -2.68
CA VAL A 114 36.69 -8.65 -3.86
C VAL A 114 38.14 -8.54 -3.42
N ILE A 115 38.97 -9.49 -3.86
CA ILE A 115 40.41 -9.47 -3.62
C ILE A 115 41.05 -8.83 -4.85
N ASP A 116 41.35 -7.53 -4.77
CA ASP A 116 41.89 -6.80 -5.92
C ASP A 116 43.38 -7.10 -6.15
N ARG A 117 44.14 -7.52 -5.11
CA ARG A 117 45.58 -7.90 -5.14
C ARG A 117 45.93 -8.80 -3.94
N PRO A 118 47.05 -9.57 -3.97
CA PRO A 118 47.53 -10.24 -2.75
C PRO A 118 47.70 -9.22 -1.63
N GLY A 119 46.87 -9.33 -0.59
CA GLY A 119 46.91 -8.50 0.62
C GLY A 119 45.84 -7.41 0.77
N ASN A 120 45.04 -7.09 -0.26
CA ASN A 120 43.98 -6.08 -0.14
C ASN A 120 42.59 -6.68 -0.36
N VAL A 121 41.86 -6.94 0.72
CA VAL A 121 40.45 -7.34 0.70
C VAL A 121 39.58 -6.10 0.66
N LYS A 122 38.82 -5.90 -0.41
CA LYS A 122 37.74 -4.91 -0.47
C LYS A 122 36.40 -5.61 -0.33
N VAL A 123 35.57 -5.13 0.59
CA VAL A 123 34.18 -5.56 0.68
C VAL A 123 33.36 -4.70 -0.27
N ARG A 124 32.74 -5.31 -1.28
CA ARG A 124 31.72 -4.67 -2.11
C ARG A 124 30.35 -5.09 -1.60
N TYR A 125 29.49 -4.11 -1.37
CA TYR A 125 28.12 -4.32 -0.97
C TYR A 125 27.22 -4.15 -2.18
N SER A 126 26.35 -5.12 -2.44
CA SER A 126 25.21 -4.93 -3.34
C SER A 126 23.93 -5.09 -2.53
N GLN A 127 23.03 -4.12 -2.63
CA GLN A 127 21.68 -4.30 -2.11
C GLN A 127 21.12 -5.58 -2.74
N ILE A 128 20.60 -6.51 -1.92
CA ILE A 128 19.73 -7.56 -2.43
C ILE A 128 18.63 -6.82 -3.21
N GLY A 129 18.32 -7.25 -4.44
CA GLY A 129 17.27 -6.61 -5.23
C GLY A 129 16.02 -6.52 -4.37
N LYS A 130 15.69 -5.30 -3.88
CA LYS A 130 14.76 -5.10 -2.75
C LYS A 130 13.36 -5.61 -3.05
N HIS A 131 13.04 -5.75 -4.33
CA HIS A 131 11.70 -5.98 -4.83
C HIS A 131 11.18 -7.40 -4.53
N LYS A 132 11.90 -8.43 -5.00
CA LYS A 132 11.51 -9.84 -4.79
C LYS A 132 11.38 -10.24 -3.31
N PRO A 133 12.37 -10.00 -2.43
CA PRO A 133 12.25 -10.34 -1.01
C PRO A 133 11.12 -9.59 -0.32
N SER A 134 10.87 -8.33 -0.69
CA SER A 134 9.78 -7.54 -0.13
C SER A 134 8.40 -8.06 -0.56
N ILE A 135 8.24 -8.57 -1.79
CA ILE A 135 7.01 -9.26 -2.20
C ILE A 135 6.81 -10.54 -1.39
N LEU A 136 7.83 -11.41 -1.32
CA LEU A 136 7.73 -12.67 -0.58
C LEU A 136 7.36 -12.42 0.88
N GLN A 137 8.01 -11.44 1.50
CA GLN A 137 7.69 -10.99 2.84
C GLN A 137 6.29 -10.38 2.96
N SER A 138 5.82 -9.62 1.96
CA SER A 138 4.46 -9.07 1.95
C SER A 138 3.41 -10.16 1.97
N LEU A 139 3.71 -11.31 1.38
CA LEU A 139 2.84 -12.48 1.32
C LEU A 139 3.03 -13.44 2.49
N GLY A 140 4.02 -13.21 3.36
CA GLY A 140 4.36 -14.10 4.46
C GLY A 140 4.87 -15.48 4.02
N VAL A 141 5.54 -15.56 2.86
CA VAL A 141 6.06 -16.82 2.31
C VAL A 141 7.58 -16.76 2.13
N ASP A 142 8.26 -17.87 2.39
CA ASP A 142 9.71 -17.98 2.23
C ASP A 142 10.13 -18.29 0.79
N GLU A 143 9.25 -18.97 0.04
CA GLU A 143 9.46 -19.33 -1.37
C GLU A 143 8.35 -18.79 -2.27
N PRO A 144 8.63 -18.56 -3.57
CA PRO A 144 7.62 -18.04 -4.47
C PRO A 144 6.39 -18.97 -4.60
N SER A 145 5.23 -18.41 -4.29
CA SER A 145 3.92 -19.00 -4.61
C SER A 145 3.43 -18.50 -5.98
N PRO A 146 2.38 -19.12 -6.57
CA PRO A 146 1.82 -18.63 -7.84
C PRO A 146 1.39 -17.16 -7.83
N LEU A 147 1.01 -16.61 -6.66
CA LEU A 147 0.75 -15.18 -6.52
C LEU A 147 2.04 -14.37 -6.46
N ALA A 148 3.04 -14.86 -5.71
CA ALA A 148 4.34 -14.19 -5.62
C ALA A 148 5.04 -14.10 -6.96
N ASP A 149 5.07 -15.18 -7.74
CA ASP A 149 5.71 -15.21 -9.06
C ASP A 149 5.07 -14.20 -10.01
N ARG A 150 3.73 -14.18 -10.10
CA ARG A 150 3.01 -13.20 -10.91
C ARG A 150 3.29 -11.77 -10.46
N TRP A 151 3.29 -11.52 -9.15
CA TRP A 151 3.57 -10.19 -8.62
C TRP A 151 5.02 -9.76 -8.92
N ILE A 152 6.00 -10.63 -8.74
CA ILE A 152 7.42 -10.38 -9.05
C ILE A 152 7.60 -10.11 -10.55
N GLU A 153 6.97 -10.93 -11.40
CA GLU A 153 7.07 -10.82 -12.85
C GLU A 153 6.51 -9.49 -13.34
N VAL A 154 5.26 -9.16 -12.99
CA VAL A 154 4.58 -7.97 -13.50
C VAL A 154 5.27 -6.68 -13.05
N THR A 155 5.70 -6.62 -11.80
CA THR A 155 6.37 -5.42 -11.25
C THR A 155 7.78 -5.22 -11.78
N GLY A 156 8.46 -6.30 -12.17
CA GLY A 156 9.74 -6.24 -12.87
C GLY A 156 9.64 -5.49 -14.20
N LYS A 157 8.49 -5.60 -14.89
CA LYS A 157 8.23 -4.95 -16.19
C LYS A 157 8.02 -3.43 -16.06
N PHE A 158 7.64 -2.91 -14.88
CA PHE A 158 7.35 -1.47 -14.72
C PHE A 158 8.56 -0.57 -14.99
N TYR A 159 9.78 -1.02 -14.64
CA TYR A 159 10.99 -0.21 -14.78
C TYR A 159 11.23 0.24 -16.22
N GLU A 160 10.94 -0.62 -17.19
CA GLU A 160 11.17 -0.36 -18.62
C GLU A 160 10.34 0.82 -19.15
N PHE A 161 9.18 1.08 -18.56
CA PHE A 161 8.25 2.14 -18.96
C PHE A 161 8.43 3.43 -18.16
N VAL A 162 9.07 3.36 -16.99
CA VAL A 162 9.27 4.48 -16.05
C VAL A 162 10.54 5.24 -16.37
N HIS A 163 11.65 4.54 -16.59
CA HIS A 163 12.95 5.18 -16.81
C HIS A 163 13.42 4.94 -18.24
N ARG A 164 13.24 5.94 -19.10
CA ARG A 164 13.70 5.86 -20.49
C ARG A 164 15.14 6.34 -20.63
N HIS A 165 15.92 5.59 -21.39
CA HIS A 165 17.19 6.07 -21.96
C HIS A 165 16.96 6.52 -23.41
N GLY A 166 17.29 7.79 -23.67
CA GLY A 166 17.25 8.40 -25.00
C GLY A 166 16.06 9.32 -25.20
N ALA A 167 16.26 10.62 -24.99
CA ALA A 167 15.24 11.65 -25.15
C ALA A 167 14.68 11.74 -26.58
N TRP A 168 15.41 11.23 -27.57
CA TRP A 168 15.06 11.25 -29.00
C TRP A 168 14.13 10.10 -29.45
N LYS A 169 13.81 9.14 -28.58
CA LYS A 169 12.90 8.03 -28.91
C LYS A 169 11.44 8.48 -28.80
N PRO A 170 10.52 7.94 -29.62
CA PRO A 170 9.10 8.18 -29.44
C PRO A 170 8.61 7.62 -28.08
N PRO A 171 7.52 8.15 -27.52
CA PRO A 171 6.89 7.59 -26.33
C PRO A 171 6.49 6.12 -26.52
N HIS A 172 6.49 5.35 -25.43
CA HIS A 172 5.91 4.01 -25.45
C HIS A 172 4.41 4.12 -25.68
N SER A 173 3.90 3.37 -26.66
CA SER A 173 2.47 3.34 -26.91
C SER A 173 1.77 2.60 -25.76
N ILE A 174 0.56 3.06 -25.43
CA ILE A 174 -0.24 2.54 -24.31
C ILE A 174 -0.57 1.06 -24.51
N GLU A 175 -0.76 0.62 -25.76
CA GLU A 175 -1.10 -0.74 -26.14
C GLU A 175 -0.03 -1.76 -25.68
N ASN A 176 1.23 -1.33 -25.53
CA ASN A 176 2.29 -2.18 -25.00
C ASN A 176 2.23 -2.35 -23.48
N PHE A 177 1.63 -1.37 -22.76
CA PHE A 177 1.53 -1.39 -21.32
C PHE A 177 0.18 -1.93 -20.82
N GLU A 178 -0.89 -1.84 -21.61
CA GLU A 178 -2.20 -2.38 -21.23
C GLU A 178 -2.16 -3.84 -20.74
N PRO A 179 -1.43 -4.79 -21.37
CA PRO A 179 -1.37 -6.16 -20.89
C PRO A 179 -0.69 -6.27 -19.52
N ILE A 180 0.33 -5.43 -19.28
CA ILE A 180 1.06 -5.36 -18.00
C ILE A 180 0.15 -4.79 -16.91
N TRP A 181 -0.62 -3.75 -17.22
CA TRP A 181 -1.61 -3.20 -16.30
C TRP A 181 -2.68 -4.24 -15.93
N ARG A 182 -3.22 -4.98 -16.90
CA ARG A 182 -4.22 -6.04 -16.64
C ARG A 182 -3.65 -7.14 -15.74
N GLU A 183 -2.42 -7.59 -16.01
CA GLU A 183 -1.74 -8.56 -15.15
C GLU A 183 -1.55 -8.03 -13.72
N PHE A 184 -1.26 -6.72 -13.58
CA PHE A 184 -1.16 -6.09 -12.27
C PHE A 184 -2.52 -5.99 -11.57
N GLU A 185 -3.60 -5.66 -12.29
CA GLU A 185 -4.96 -5.68 -11.75
C GLU A 185 -5.37 -7.06 -11.25
N ASP A 186 -4.94 -8.14 -11.91
CA ASP A 186 -5.19 -9.52 -11.46
C ASP A 186 -4.45 -9.84 -10.14
N VAL A 187 -3.24 -9.31 -9.97
CA VAL A 187 -2.51 -9.38 -8.69
C VAL A 187 -3.27 -8.60 -7.62
N LEU A 188 -3.69 -7.37 -7.91
CA LEU A 188 -4.50 -6.56 -6.99
C LEU A 188 -5.81 -7.27 -6.64
N ALA A 189 -6.48 -7.90 -7.60
CA ALA A 189 -7.69 -8.66 -7.35
C ALA A 189 -7.45 -9.85 -6.40
N SER A 190 -6.31 -10.51 -6.54
CA SER A 190 -5.91 -11.62 -5.68
C SER A 190 -5.61 -11.17 -4.23
N LEU A 191 -5.16 -9.91 -4.05
CA LEU A 191 -4.84 -9.33 -2.75
C LEU A 191 -6.05 -8.65 -2.08
N VAL A 192 -6.79 -7.86 -2.84
CA VAL A 192 -7.83 -6.93 -2.35
C VAL A 192 -9.10 -6.94 -3.21
N GLY A 193 -9.23 -7.84 -4.20
CA GLY A 193 -10.40 -7.89 -5.09
C GLY A 193 -11.69 -8.41 -4.47
N SER A 194 -11.67 -8.76 -3.18
CA SER A 194 -12.87 -9.09 -2.42
C SER A 194 -12.67 -8.79 -0.93
N TYR A 195 -13.78 -8.67 -0.21
CA TYR A 195 -13.76 -8.54 1.25
C TYR A 195 -12.96 -9.66 1.94
N LEU A 196 -13.09 -10.91 1.45
CA LEU A 196 -12.36 -12.05 2.02
C LEU A 196 -10.86 -11.99 1.70
N ASN A 197 -10.47 -11.49 0.53
CA ASN A 197 -9.05 -11.30 0.20
C ASN A 197 -8.45 -10.22 1.11
N LEU A 198 -9.16 -9.10 1.31
CA LEU A 198 -8.72 -8.06 2.25
C LEU A 198 -8.53 -8.61 3.67
N LEU A 199 -9.47 -9.41 4.19
CA LEU A 199 -9.29 -10.04 5.50
C LEU A 199 -8.12 -11.03 5.52
N SER A 200 -8.12 -12.00 4.62
CA SER A 200 -7.18 -13.13 4.67
C SER A 200 -5.76 -12.84 4.17
N LYS A 201 -5.57 -11.78 3.36
CA LYS A 201 -4.28 -11.44 2.76
C LYS A 201 -3.68 -10.16 3.33
N VAL A 202 -4.50 -9.23 3.81
CA VAL A 202 -4.04 -7.97 4.40
C VAL A 202 -4.18 -8.00 5.91
N VAL A 203 -5.38 -8.24 6.44
CA VAL A 203 -5.60 -8.21 7.90
C VAL A 203 -4.87 -9.34 8.61
N ASP A 204 -4.98 -10.58 8.12
CA ASP A 204 -4.26 -11.72 8.70
C ASP A 204 -2.75 -11.52 8.65
N ARG A 205 -2.23 -10.99 7.55
CA ARG A 205 -0.81 -10.65 7.42
C ARG A 205 -0.38 -9.59 8.44
N ILE A 206 -1.20 -8.56 8.65
CA ILE A 206 -0.94 -7.52 9.65
C ILE A 206 -0.91 -8.13 11.06
N LEU A 207 -1.81 -9.07 11.36
CA LEU A 207 -1.91 -9.73 12.66
C LEU A 207 -0.75 -10.69 12.98
N GLU A 208 0.10 -11.01 11.98
CA GLU A 208 1.32 -11.79 12.18
C GLU A 208 2.47 -10.95 12.76
N TYR A 209 2.34 -9.62 12.76
CA TYR A 209 3.36 -8.75 13.35
C TYR A 209 3.25 -8.71 14.87
N GLU A 210 4.38 -8.97 15.54
CA GLU A 210 4.50 -8.83 16.99
C GLU A 210 4.21 -7.39 17.42
N GLU A 211 4.79 -6.41 16.73
CA GLU A 211 4.59 -4.97 16.97
C GLU A 211 4.14 -4.28 15.68
N PRO A 212 3.13 -3.38 15.74
CA PRO A 212 2.68 -2.66 14.55
C PRO A 212 3.70 -1.62 14.09
N THR A 213 3.89 -1.50 12.78
CA THR A 213 4.66 -0.38 12.22
C THR A 213 3.82 0.89 12.13
N GLU A 214 4.46 2.04 11.95
CA GLU A 214 3.79 3.32 11.72
C GLU A 214 2.86 3.27 10.50
N GLU A 215 3.26 2.60 9.42
CA GLU A 215 2.43 2.41 8.23
C GLU A 215 1.17 1.59 8.54
N ILE A 216 1.31 0.50 9.32
CA ILE A 216 0.18 -0.32 9.75
C ILE A 216 -0.77 0.51 10.60
N ARG A 217 -0.27 1.24 11.60
CA ARG A 217 -1.07 2.12 12.46
C ARG A 217 -1.83 3.17 11.64
N GLY A 218 -1.16 3.78 10.66
CA GLY A 218 -1.73 4.80 9.79
C GLY A 218 -2.93 4.31 8.96
N ILE A 219 -2.97 3.03 8.59
CA ILE A 219 -4.10 2.47 7.83
C ILE A 219 -5.26 1.95 8.69
N LEU A 220 -5.04 1.65 9.98
CA LEU A 220 -6.06 1.06 10.85
C LEU A 220 -7.38 1.84 10.89
N PRO A 221 -7.41 3.20 10.94
CA PRO A 221 -8.67 3.94 10.97
C PRO A 221 -9.57 3.66 9.76
N ASN A 222 -8.99 3.52 8.57
CA ASN A 222 -9.71 3.19 7.34
C ASN A 222 -10.00 1.68 7.25
N LEU A 223 -9.02 0.87 7.62
CA LEU A 223 -9.11 -0.59 7.52
C LEU A 223 -10.12 -1.18 8.50
N LEU A 224 -10.31 -0.53 9.65
CA LEU A 224 -11.22 -0.96 10.71
C LEU A 224 -12.46 -0.04 10.79
N GLU A 225 -12.80 0.68 9.72
CA GLU A 225 -14.04 1.47 9.68
C GLU A 225 -15.28 0.58 9.88
N SER A 226 -15.27 -0.63 9.31
CA SER A 226 -16.36 -1.59 9.44
C SER A 226 -16.37 -2.28 10.80
N GLU A 227 -17.54 -2.42 11.40
CA GLU A 227 -17.75 -3.20 12.61
C GLU A 227 -17.27 -4.66 12.48
N ALA A 228 -17.51 -5.29 11.32
CA ALA A 228 -17.06 -6.65 11.06
C ALA A 228 -15.52 -6.76 11.02
N ARG A 229 -14.84 -5.77 10.43
CA ARG A 229 -13.37 -5.71 10.37
C ARG A 229 -12.78 -5.45 11.76
N ARG A 230 -13.35 -4.54 12.55
CA ARG A 230 -12.98 -4.33 13.96
C ARG A 230 -13.09 -5.61 14.77
N LYS A 231 -14.26 -6.24 14.71
CA LYS A 231 -14.51 -7.50 15.43
C LYS A 231 -13.47 -8.55 15.04
N TYR A 232 -13.24 -8.74 13.74
CA TYR A 232 -12.28 -9.72 13.24
C TYR A 232 -10.87 -9.43 13.77
N PHE A 233 -10.37 -8.21 13.55
CA PHE A 233 -9.04 -7.76 13.97
C PHE A 233 -8.81 -7.96 15.47
N PHE A 234 -9.65 -7.39 16.34
CA PHE A 234 -9.46 -7.47 17.78
C PHE A 234 -9.63 -8.90 18.32
N SER A 235 -10.53 -9.70 17.74
CA SER A 235 -10.70 -11.10 18.15
C SER A 235 -9.51 -12.01 17.80
N LYS A 236 -8.63 -11.55 16.90
CA LYS A 236 -7.46 -12.30 16.40
C LYS A 236 -6.14 -11.69 16.84
N LEU A 237 -6.16 -10.56 17.53
CA LEU A 237 -4.97 -9.88 18.04
C LEU A 237 -4.34 -10.73 19.16
N LYS A 238 -3.08 -11.14 18.97
CA LYS A 238 -2.40 -12.09 19.89
C LYS A 238 -1.29 -11.44 20.72
N PHE A 239 -0.62 -10.45 20.16
CA PHE A 239 0.59 -9.86 20.72
C PHE A 239 0.25 -8.65 21.59
N ALA A 240 0.77 -8.65 22.81
CA ALA A 240 0.48 -7.60 23.80
C ALA A 240 1.16 -6.28 23.46
N GLU A 241 2.21 -6.32 22.65
CA GLU A 241 2.99 -5.21 22.13
C GLU A 241 2.13 -4.23 21.31
N TRP A 242 0.98 -4.67 20.80
CA TRP A 242 -0.01 -3.80 20.14
C TRP A 242 -0.77 -2.88 21.09
N LEU A 243 -0.87 -3.23 22.37
CA LEU A 243 -1.74 -2.52 23.31
C LEU A 243 -1.28 -1.07 23.53
N THR A 244 0.02 -0.84 23.67
CA THR A 244 0.56 0.52 23.89
C THR A 244 0.33 1.41 22.67
N PRO A 245 0.74 1.03 21.44
CA PRO A 245 0.46 1.83 20.24
C PRO A 245 -1.04 2.09 20.03
N LEU A 246 -1.89 1.08 20.17
CA LEU A 246 -3.34 1.24 20.01
C LEU A 246 -3.95 2.18 21.08
N LYS A 247 -3.40 2.18 22.29
CA LYS A 247 -3.82 3.12 23.34
C LYS A 247 -3.44 4.55 23.00
N GLU A 248 -2.21 4.76 22.53
CA GLU A 248 -1.71 6.07 22.11
C GLU A 248 -2.51 6.62 20.92
N ASP A 249 -2.94 5.74 20.01
CA ASP A 249 -3.81 6.06 18.88
C ASP A 249 -5.29 6.30 19.29
N GLY A 250 -5.64 6.14 20.57
CA GLY A 250 -6.97 6.43 21.10
C GLY A 250 -8.02 5.33 20.87
N TRP A 251 -7.64 4.12 20.45
CA TRP A 251 -8.59 3.01 20.25
C TRP A 251 -9.34 2.60 21.52
N PHE A 252 -8.76 2.91 22.69
CA PHE A 252 -9.34 2.64 24.01
C PHE A 252 -9.87 3.89 24.72
N ASN A 253 -9.99 5.04 24.03
CA ASN A 253 -10.59 6.24 24.62
C ASN A 253 -12.07 5.97 24.97
N PRO A 254 -12.53 6.21 26.22
CA PRO A 254 -13.92 6.05 26.63
C PRO A 254 -14.94 6.81 25.75
N GLU A 255 -14.54 7.90 25.11
CA GLU A 255 -15.40 8.64 24.18
C GLU A 255 -15.77 7.83 22.92
N ASN A 256 -14.96 6.82 22.57
CA ASN A 256 -15.21 5.90 21.46
C ASN A 256 -16.09 4.69 21.85
N ASN A 257 -16.61 4.66 23.08
CA ASN A 257 -17.48 3.59 23.56
C ASN A 257 -18.78 3.56 22.72
N PRO A 258 -19.21 2.38 22.21
CA PRO A 258 -20.43 2.29 21.42
C PRO A 258 -21.65 2.86 22.15
N THR A 259 -22.38 3.76 21.48
CA THR A 259 -23.61 4.32 22.03
C THR A 259 -24.70 3.24 22.12
N ARG A 260 -25.55 3.35 23.14
CA ARG A 260 -26.76 2.53 23.27
C ARG A 260 -27.56 2.53 21.96
N ARG A 261 -28.05 1.37 21.53
CA ARG A 261 -28.94 1.22 20.37
C ARG A 261 -30.25 0.61 20.81
N GLU A 262 -31.34 1.08 20.21
CA GLU A 262 -32.66 0.50 20.40
C GLU A 262 -32.77 -0.80 19.61
N ASN A 263 -33.45 -1.78 20.18
CA ASN A 263 -33.75 -3.03 19.52
C ASN A 263 -34.92 -2.82 18.56
N THR A 264 -34.67 -2.99 17.25
CA THR A 264 -35.70 -2.84 16.21
C THR A 264 -36.84 -3.84 16.34
N ASP A 265 -36.58 -5.03 16.90
CA ASP A 265 -37.57 -6.09 17.07
C ASP A 265 -38.35 -5.93 18.38
N GLN A 266 -37.86 -5.09 19.31
CA GLN A 266 -38.48 -4.83 20.61
C GLN A 266 -38.37 -3.32 20.95
N PRO A 267 -39.25 -2.47 20.38
CA PRO A 267 -39.28 -1.04 20.70
C PRO A 267 -39.33 -0.78 22.20
N GLY A 268 -38.49 0.14 22.69
CA GLY A 268 -38.30 0.43 24.11
C GLY A 268 -37.20 -0.38 24.81
N TYR A 269 -36.66 -1.44 24.20
CA TYR A 269 -35.49 -2.16 24.70
C TYR A 269 -34.21 -1.62 24.08
N PHE A 270 -33.19 -1.37 24.91
CA PHE A 270 -31.89 -0.87 24.47
C PHE A 270 -30.78 -1.87 24.80
N TYR A 271 -29.77 -1.94 23.94
CA TYR A 271 -28.55 -2.70 24.19
C TYR A 271 -27.31 -1.84 23.91
N PHE A 272 -26.21 -2.20 24.56
CA PHE A 272 -24.90 -1.63 24.25
C PHE A 272 -24.20 -2.55 23.24
N PRO A 273 -23.84 -2.06 22.05
CA PRO A 273 -23.02 -2.83 21.12
C PRO A 273 -21.69 -3.22 21.79
N ARG A 274 -21.14 -4.38 21.42
CA ARG A 274 -19.87 -4.85 22.01
C ARG A 274 -18.74 -3.89 21.63
N TRP A 275 -18.00 -3.40 22.63
CA TRP A 275 -16.77 -2.66 22.38
C TRP A 275 -15.65 -3.65 22.03
N TYR A 276 -15.48 -3.93 20.73
CA TYR A 276 -14.56 -4.97 20.27
C TYR A 276 -13.11 -4.76 20.69
N ALA A 277 -12.68 -3.52 20.91
CA ALA A 277 -11.34 -3.21 21.39
C ALA A 277 -11.07 -3.74 22.82
N LEU A 278 -12.11 -3.88 23.64
CA LEU A 278 -12.01 -4.42 25.01
C LEU A 278 -12.58 -5.84 25.13
N GLY A 279 -12.88 -6.49 23.99
CA GLY A 279 -13.65 -7.72 23.90
C GLY A 279 -12.84 -8.98 23.98
#